data_AF-A0A3B1CHC0-F1
#
_entry.id   AF-A0A3B1CHC0-F1
#
_cell.length_a   1.000
_cell.length_b   1.000
_cell.length_c   1.000
_cell.angle_alpha   90.00
_cell.angle_beta   90.00
_cell.angle_gamma   90.00
#
_symmetry.space_group_name_H-M   'P 1'
#
loop_
_entity.id
_entity.type
_entity.pdbx_description
1 polymer ?
#
loop_
_entity_poly.entity_id
_entity_poly.type
_entity_poly.pdbx_seq_one_letter_code
_entity_poly.pdbx_strand_id
1 'polypeptide(L)'
;MVVVFLLVINTVVCSVESVLKKRKGRQWLLTISPQVIHAGFCFIMLAHLVSSYGSFHKHAVLYEGYGVTLDSGVEVYLKRINSRVESGHVTDMEAEIFYKYPDGSISQDAISPNNPSFMDGTGLYLKKVTLKPAPAALVLFSYDPGAPWALVGGVLFLSGIFTLVILKLQDRNQALIDTDMV
;
A
#
# COMPACT_ATOMS: atom_id res chain seq x y z
N MET A 1 14.01 13.77 -0.62
CA MET A 1 14.93 12.62 -0.52
C MET A 1 15.99 12.78 0.57
N VAL A 2 16.75 13.89 0.62
CA VAL A 2 17.76 14.13 1.66
C VAL A 2 17.21 14.08 3.09
N VAL A 3 16.05 14.70 3.33
CA VAL A 3 15.41 14.71 4.66
C VAL A 3 15.01 13.30 5.15
N VAL A 4 14.46 12.48 4.24
CA VAL A 4 14.07 11.08 4.54
C VAL A 4 15.30 10.27 4.94
N PHE A 5 16.39 10.42 4.18
CA PHE A 5 17.65 9.73 4.46
C PHE A 5 18.24 10.11 5.82
N LEU A 6 18.25 11.41 6.16
CA LEU A 6 18.73 11.90 7.45
C LEU A 6 17.88 11.38 8.63
N LEU A 7 16.56 11.29 8.45
CA LEU A 7 15.65 10.74 9.47
C LEU A 7 15.93 9.25 9.72
N VAL A 8 16.08 8.44 8.66
CA VAL A 8 16.39 7.02 8.82
C VAL A 8 17.72 6.81 9.55
N ILE A 9 18.76 7.57 9.20
CA ILE A 9 20.06 7.50 9.90
C ILE A 9 19.90 7.83 11.38
N ASN A 10 19.20 8.93 11.69
CA ASN A 10 18.98 9.35 13.07
C ASN A 10 18.26 8.26 13.87
N THR A 11 17.19 7.68 13.31
CA THR A 11 16.44 6.59 13.95
C THR A 11 17.33 5.36 14.19
N VAL A 12 18.14 4.97 13.21
CA VAL A 12 19.06 3.83 13.35
C VAL A 12 20.11 4.09 14.44
N VAL A 13 20.73 5.27 14.47
CA VAL A 13 21.71 5.64 15.49
C VAL A 13 21.09 5.62 16.89
N CYS A 14 19.91 6.23 17.06
CA CYS A 14 19.17 6.23 18.33
C CYS A 14 18.79 4.81 18.78
N SER A 15 18.39 3.97 17.82
CA SER A 15 18.09 2.56 18.06
C SER A 15 19.29 1.79 18.60
N VAL A 16 20.44 1.89 17.91
CA VAL A 16 21.69 1.20 18.29
C VAL A 16 22.16 1.64 19.66
N GLU A 17 22.17 2.95 19.94
CA GLU A 17 22.60 3.49 21.23
C GLU A 17 21.70 2.98 22.38
N SER A 18 20.38 2.96 22.18
CA SER A 18 19.41 2.50 23.17
C SER A 18 19.56 0.99 23.48
N VAL A 19 19.80 0.15 22.46
CA VAL A 19 20.04 -1.29 22.67
C VAL A 19 21.34 -1.54 23.45
N LEU A 20 22.42 -0.82 23.11
CA LEU A 20 23.72 -0.99 23.75
C LEU A 20 23.69 -0.57 25.23
N LYS A 21 23.02 0.54 25.56
CA LYS A 21 22.97 1.06 26.94
C LYS A 21 22.02 0.28 27.87
N LYS A 22 20.96 -0.34 27.35
CA LYS A 22 19.88 -0.93 28.18
C LYS A 22 19.92 -2.46 28.28
N ARG A 23 21.01 -3.10 27.87
CA ARG A 23 21.14 -4.58 27.75
C ARG A 23 21.15 -5.36 29.09
N LYS A 24 21.10 -4.72 30.26
CA LYS A 24 21.39 -5.35 31.59
C LYS A 24 20.22 -5.39 32.61
N GLY A 25 18.95 -5.36 32.19
CA GLY A 25 17.82 -5.31 33.16
C GLY A 25 16.62 -6.23 32.85
N ARG A 26 15.84 -6.55 33.90
CA ARG A 26 14.65 -7.44 33.96
C ARG A 26 13.46 -6.99 33.06
N GLN A 27 13.56 -5.83 32.41
CA GLN A 27 12.51 -5.24 31.56
C GLN A 27 12.90 -5.25 30.06
N TRP A 28 13.27 -6.43 29.56
CA TRP A 28 13.72 -6.62 28.18
C TRP A 28 12.63 -6.28 27.15
N LEU A 29 11.38 -6.65 27.43
CA LEU A 29 10.22 -6.34 26.59
C LEU A 29 9.98 -4.82 26.44
N LEU A 30 10.03 -4.05 27.54
CA LEU A 30 9.93 -2.58 27.51
C LEU A 30 11.09 -1.91 26.75
N THR A 31 12.23 -2.59 26.66
CA THR A 31 13.40 -2.10 25.90
C THR A 31 13.29 -2.39 24.41
N ILE A 32 12.59 -3.47 24.03
CA ILE A 32 12.40 -3.90 22.64
C ILE A 32 11.25 -3.20 21.95
N SER A 33 10.16 -2.89 22.65
CA SER A 33 9.01 -2.22 22.02
C SER A 33 9.41 -0.94 21.27
N PRO A 34 10.24 -0.03 21.82
CA PRO A 34 10.76 1.12 21.07
C PRO A 34 11.55 0.75 19.80
N GLN A 35 12.28 -0.38 19.81
CA GLN A 35 13.06 -0.83 18.65
C GLN A 35 12.16 -1.36 17.54
N VAL A 36 11.07 -2.05 17.89
CA VAL A 36 10.05 -2.51 16.93
C VAL A 36 9.35 -1.30 16.28
N ILE A 37 9.06 -0.25 17.08
CA ILE A 37 8.51 1.01 16.56
C ILE A 37 9.47 1.65 15.56
N HIS A 38 10.76 1.75 15.89
CA HIS A 38 11.78 2.32 15.00
C HIS A 38 11.96 1.50 13.72
N ALA A 39 11.96 0.17 13.81
CA ALA A 39 11.98 -0.69 12.62
C ALA A 39 10.75 -0.44 11.74
N GLY A 40 9.56 -0.34 12.33
CA GLY A 40 8.32 0.01 11.62
C GLY A 40 8.41 1.36 10.92
N PHE A 41 8.92 2.39 11.61
CA PHE A 41 9.16 3.72 11.04
C PHE A 41 10.13 3.66 9.85
N CYS A 42 11.25 2.93 9.97
CA CYS A 42 12.21 2.76 8.89
C CYS A 42 11.58 2.10 7.65
N PHE A 43 10.71 1.09 7.83
CA PHE A 43 9.99 0.47 6.71
C PHE A 43 8.98 1.41 6.05
N ILE A 44 8.27 2.24 6.82
CA ILE A 44 7.38 3.28 6.26
C ILE A 44 8.19 4.30 5.46
N MET A 45 9.35 4.73 5.97
CA MET A 45 10.23 5.65 5.25
C MET A 45 10.81 5.02 3.98
N LEU A 46 11.19 3.73 4.04
CA LEU A 46 11.62 2.97 2.87
C LEU A 46 10.49 2.87 1.83
N ALA A 47 9.25 2.64 2.28
CA ALA A 47 8.09 2.62 1.40
C ALA A 47 7.98 3.93 0.60
N HIS A 48 8.05 5.08 1.27
CA HIS A 48 8.01 6.38 0.60
C HIS A 48 9.16 6.59 -0.38
N LEU A 49 10.36 6.12 -0.05
CA LEU A 49 11.52 6.19 -0.94
C LEU A 49 11.28 5.35 -2.21
N VAL A 50 10.82 4.11 -2.04
CA VAL A 50 10.55 3.16 -3.11
C VAL A 50 9.38 3.64 -3.98
N SER A 51 8.26 4.07 -3.38
CA SER A 51 7.13 4.67 -4.09
C SER A 51 7.56 5.91 -4.88
N SER A 52 8.38 6.79 -4.29
CA SER A 52 8.83 8.00 -4.99
C SER A 52 9.71 7.71 -6.21
N TYR A 53 10.42 6.59 -6.21
CA TYR A 53 11.30 6.21 -7.32
C TYR A 53 10.56 5.43 -8.41
N GLY A 54 9.67 4.51 -8.01
CA GLY A 54 9.09 3.52 -8.91
C GLY A 54 7.57 3.59 -9.08
N SER A 55 6.85 4.43 -8.34
CA SER A 55 5.39 4.52 -8.50
C SER A 55 5.02 5.32 -9.75
N PHE A 56 3.97 4.86 -10.44
CA PHE A 56 3.37 5.61 -11.55
C PHE A 56 1.85 5.52 -11.51
N HIS A 57 1.22 6.56 -12.05
CA HIS A 57 -0.22 6.67 -12.23
C HIS A 57 -0.48 7.20 -13.63
N LYS A 58 -0.78 6.29 -14.57
CA LYS A 58 -0.99 6.63 -15.99
C LYS A 58 -2.45 6.47 -16.33
N HIS A 59 -3.04 7.48 -16.95
CA HIS A 59 -4.39 7.43 -17.47
C HIS A 59 -4.35 7.09 -18.95
N ALA A 60 -5.20 6.15 -19.39
CA ALA A 60 -5.41 5.89 -20.80
C ALA A 60 -6.91 5.86 -21.12
N VAL A 61 -7.25 6.35 -22.31
CA VAL A 61 -8.58 6.18 -22.88
C VAL A 61 -8.51 5.00 -23.84
N LEU A 62 -9.26 3.95 -23.54
CA LEU A 62 -9.36 2.75 -24.35
C LEU A 62 -10.69 2.75 -25.10
N TYR A 63 -10.64 2.52 -26.40
CA TYR A 63 -11.81 2.26 -27.22
C TYR A 63 -12.04 0.75 -27.33
N GLU A 64 -13.27 0.31 -27.54
CA GLU A 64 -13.56 -1.12 -27.75
C GLU A 64 -12.75 -1.66 -28.94
N GLY A 65 -12.07 -2.79 -28.72
CA GLY A 65 -11.15 -3.43 -29.69
C GLY A 65 -9.73 -2.84 -29.71
N TYR A 66 -9.47 -1.73 -29.02
CA TYR A 66 -8.15 -1.11 -28.93
C TYR A 66 -7.48 -1.45 -27.60
N GLY A 67 -6.15 -1.41 -27.61
CA GLY A 67 -5.36 -1.69 -26.42
C GLY A 67 -4.14 -0.80 -26.30
N VAL A 68 -3.52 -0.85 -25.12
CA VAL A 68 -2.27 -0.15 -24.79
C VAL A 68 -1.25 -1.16 -24.32
N THR A 69 0.00 -0.96 -24.71
CA THR A 69 1.13 -1.72 -24.21
C THR A 69 1.69 -1.02 -22.97
N LEU A 70 1.82 -1.75 -21.87
CA LEU A 70 2.48 -1.25 -20.67
C LEU A 70 4.00 -1.36 -20.80
N ASP A 71 4.72 -0.61 -19.97
CA ASP A 71 6.19 -0.66 -19.88
C ASP A 71 6.69 -2.08 -19.49
N SER A 72 5.85 -2.91 -18.88
CA SER A 72 6.11 -4.33 -18.59
C SER A 72 6.04 -5.25 -19.82
N GLY A 73 5.63 -4.74 -20.98
CA GLY A 73 5.43 -5.51 -22.21
C GLY A 73 4.06 -6.19 -22.30
N VAL A 74 3.22 -6.07 -21.27
CA VAL A 74 1.85 -6.60 -21.31
C VAL A 74 0.95 -5.68 -22.13
N GLU A 75 0.16 -6.26 -23.03
CA GLU A 75 -0.84 -5.53 -23.81
C GLU A 75 -2.21 -5.67 -23.16
N VAL A 76 -2.89 -4.54 -22.93
CA VAL A 76 -4.21 -4.46 -22.30
C VAL A 76 -5.23 -3.98 -23.32
N TYR A 77 -6.23 -4.80 -23.61
CA TYR A 77 -7.27 -4.53 -24.58
C TYR A 77 -8.63 -4.35 -23.92
N LEU A 78 -9.40 -3.38 -24.37
CA LEU A 78 -10.79 -3.24 -23.99
C LEU A 78 -11.67 -4.05 -24.94
N LYS A 79 -12.36 -5.07 -24.43
CA LYS A 79 -13.26 -5.90 -25.24
C LYS A 79 -14.62 -5.26 -25.41
N ARG A 80 -15.23 -4.92 -24.28
CA ARG A 80 -16.63 -4.47 -24.23
C ARG A 80 -16.86 -3.66 -22.98
N ILE A 81 -17.71 -2.66 -23.11
CA ILE A 81 -18.23 -1.89 -22.00
C ILE A 81 -19.70 -2.29 -21.78
N ASN A 82 -20.00 -2.79 -20.59
CA ASN A 82 -21.37 -3.00 -20.13
C ASN A 82 -21.72 -1.86 -19.18
N SER A 83 -22.80 -1.14 -19.46
CA SER A 83 -23.27 -0.09 -18.56
C SER A 83 -24.79 -0.12 -18.44
N ARG A 84 -25.28 -0.08 -17.20
CA ARG A 84 -26.70 0.08 -16.92
C ARG A 84 -27.01 1.56 -16.77
N VAL A 85 -28.01 2.02 -17.53
CA VAL A 85 -28.49 3.40 -17.46
C VAL A 85 -29.92 3.37 -16.94
N GLU A 86 -30.16 4.02 -15.80
CA GLU A 86 -31.50 4.21 -15.24
C GLU A 86 -31.76 5.70 -15.09
N SER A 87 -32.93 6.16 -15.54
CA SER A 87 -33.35 7.58 -15.44
C SER A 87 -32.31 8.56 -16.00
N GLY A 88 -31.63 8.20 -17.09
CA GLY A 88 -30.62 9.04 -17.75
C GLY A 88 -29.24 9.06 -17.07
N HIS A 89 -29.06 8.30 -15.98
CA HIS A 89 -27.80 8.22 -15.22
C HIS A 89 -27.23 6.81 -15.32
N VAL A 90 -25.90 6.70 -15.42
CA VAL A 90 -25.22 5.40 -15.37
C VAL A 90 -25.25 4.90 -13.92
N THR A 91 -25.99 3.83 -13.65
CA THR A 91 -26.11 3.22 -12.31
C THR A 91 -25.11 2.11 -12.07
N ASP A 92 -24.67 1.44 -13.15
CA ASP A 92 -23.67 0.39 -13.08
C ASP A 92 -22.79 0.44 -14.33
N MET A 93 -21.51 0.14 -14.16
CA MET A 93 -20.55 0.11 -15.26
C MET A 93 -19.48 -0.94 -15.02
N GLU A 94 -19.21 -1.72 -16.07
CA GLU A 94 -18.25 -2.80 -16.09
C GLU A 94 -17.55 -2.78 -17.45
N ALA A 95 -16.23 -2.96 -17.44
CA ALA A 95 -15.43 -3.07 -18.64
C ALA A 95 -14.74 -4.43 -18.66
N GLU A 96 -15.03 -5.24 -19.68
CA GLU A 96 -14.33 -6.48 -19.95
C GLU A 96 -13.00 -6.16 -20.63
N ILE A 97 -11.92 -6.67 -20.04
CA ILE A 97 -10.55 -6.45 -20.49
C ILE A 97 -9.84 -7.77 -20.74
N PHE A 98 -8.90 -7.76 -21.68
CA PHE A 98 -7.97 -8.87 -21.86
C PHE A 98 -6.53 -8.39 -21.72
N TYR A 99 -5.76 -9.22 -21.04
CA TYR A 99 -4.33 -9.10 -20.88
C TYR A 99 -3.67 -10.11 -21.81
N LYS A 100 -2.77 -9.63 -22.65
CA LYS A 100 -1.91 -10.48 -23.47
C LYS A 100 -0.47 -10.31 -22.99
N TYR A 101 0.06 -11.38 -22.42
CA TYR A 101 1.40 -11.38 -21.84
C TYR A 101 2.46 -11.67 -22.90
N PRO A 102 3.74 -11.30 -22.66
CA PRO A 102 4.84 -11.55 -23.59
C PRO A 102 5.07 -13.03 -23.94
N ASP A 103 4.67 -13.95 -23.06
CA ASP A 103 4.74 -15.41 -23.27
C ASP A 103 3.62 -15.96 -24.18
N GLY A 104 2.72 -15.08 -24.64
CA GLY A 104 1.56 -15.43 -25.47
C GLY A 104 0.34 -15.89 -24.68
N SER A 105 0.41 -15.95 -23.35
CA SER A 105 -0.76 -16.24 -22.52
C SER A 105 -1.76 -15.09 -22.57
N ILE A 106 -3.05 -15.43 -22.52
CA ILE A 106 -4.15 -14.47 -22.52
C ILE A 106 -4.98 -14.68 -21.26
N SER A 107 -5.20 -13.61 -20.50
CA SER A 107 -6.10 -13.61 -19.35
C SER A 107 -7.24 -12.63 -19.60
N GLN A 108 -8.45 -12.99 -19.17
CA GLN A 108 -9.61 -12.12 -19.20
C GLN A 108 -9.96 -11.68 -17.79
N ASP A 109 -10.37 -10.43 -17.64
CA ASP A 109 -10.94 -9.94 -16.38
C ASP A 109 -12.02 -8.89 -16.66
N ALA A 110 -12.79 -8.54 -15.63
CA ALA A 110 -13.78 -7.48 -15.67
C ALA A 110 -13.51 -6.46 -14.57
N ILE A 111 -13.38 -5.19 -14.97
CA ILE A 111 -13.15 -4.09 -14.04
C ILE A 111 -14.42 -3.26 -13.86
N SER A 112 -14.74 -2.92 -12.62
CA SER A 112 -15.80 -1.98 -12.26
C SER A 112 -15.26 -0.93 -11.28
N PRO A 113 -15.97 0.19 -11.03
CA PRO A 113 -15.47 1.26 -10.16
C PRO A 113 -15.02 0.80 -8.76
N ASN A 114 -15.64 -0.25 -8.23
CA ASN A 114 -15.34 -0.82 -6.91
C ASN A 114 -14.64 -2.19 -6.98
N ASN A 115 -14.42 -2.72 -8.19
CA ASN A 115 -13.73 -4.00 -8.39
C ASN A 115 -12.59 -3.80 -9.40
N PRO A 116 -11.43 -3.27 -8.97
CA PRO A 116 -10.27 -3.14 -9.82
C PRO A 116 -9.63 -4.51 -10.08
N SER A 117 -8.95 -4.62 -11.21
CA SER A 117 -8.14 -5.79 -11.55
C SER A 117 -6.69 -5.52 -11.18
N PHE A 118 -5.97 -6.54 -10.70
CA PHE A 118 -4.56 -6.43 -10.36
C PHE A 118 -3.74 -7.41 -11.21
N MET A 119 -2.70 -6.88 -11.84
CA MET A 119 -1.85 -7.64 -12.74
C MET A 119 -0.39 -7.19 -12.59
N ASP A 120 0.50 -8.12 -12.27
CA ASP A 120 1.94 -7.88 -12.12
C ASP A 120 2.27 -6.68 -11.20
N GLY A 121 1.56 -6.60 -10.07
CA GLY A 121 1.66 -5.50 -9.12
C GLY A 121 1.04 -4.16 -9.57
N THR A 122 0.53 -4.08 -10.81
CA THR A 122 -0.17 -2.92 -11.35
C THR A 122 -1.69 -3.08 -11.15
N GLY A 123 -2.30 -2.14 -10.45
CA GLY A 123 -3.74 -2.03 -10.32
C GLY A 123 -4.35 -1.30 -11.52
N LEU A 124 -5.45 -1.84 -12.01
CA LEU A 124 -6.21 -1.32 -13.14
C LEU A 124 -7.60 -0.89 -12.69
N TYR A 125 -7.87 0.41 -12.81
CA TYR A 125 -9.08 1.03 -12.25
C TYR A 125 -9.93 1.66 -13.34
N LEU A 126 -11.21 1.30 -13.39
CA LEU A 126 -12.18 1.97 -14.24
C LEU A 126 -12.58 3.31 -13.60
N LYS A 127 -12.24 4.42 -14.26
CA LYS A 127 -12.55 5.78 -13.76
C LYS A 127 -13.81 6.36 -14.36
N LYS A 128 -14.03 6.13 -15.65
CA LYS A 128 -15.20 6.65 -16.36
C LYS A 128 -15.47 5.82 -17.59
N VAL A 129 -16.75 5.66 -17.89
CA VAL A 129 -17.22 5.12 -19.17
C VAL A 129 -17.89 6.23 -19.96
N THR A 130 -17.64 6.27 -21.26
CA THR A 130 -18.28 7.19 -22.21
C THR A 130 -18.88 6.37 -23.34
N LEU A 131 -20.20 6.44 -23.52
CA LEU A 131 -20.91 5.65 -24.56
C LEU A 131 -21.09 6.42 -25.88
N LYS A 132 -20.98 7.76 -25.84
CA LYS A 132 -21.16 8.65 -27.00
C LYS A 132 -19.98 9.64 -27.08
N PRO A 133 -19.46 9.96 -28.28
CA PRO A 133 -19.90 9.50 -29.61
C PRO A 133 -19.47 8.07 -29.96
N ALA A 134 -18.48 7.51 -29.27
CA ALA A 134 -18.06 6.11 -29.38
C ALA A 134 -17.81 5.51 -27.98
N PRO A 135 -18.08 4.21 -27.76
CA PRO A 135 -17.78 3.52 -26.50
C PRO A 135 -16.28 3.59 -26.16
N ALA A 136 -15.98 4.21 -25.03
CA ALA A 136 -14.62 4.35 -24.51
C ALA A 136 -14.59 4.27 -22.97
N ALA A 137 -13.56 3.62 -22.43
CA ALA A 137 -13.29 3.54 -21.00
C ALA A 137 -12.04 4.36 -20.66
N LEU A 138 -12.16 5.25 -19.68
CA LEU A 138 -11.02 5.88 -19.04
C LEU A 138 -10.53 4.95 -17.94
N VAL A 139 -9.33 4.42 -18.14
CA VAL A 139 -8.70 3.46 -17.24
C VAL A 139 -7.46 4.10 -16.62
N LEU A 140 -7.26 3.87 -15.33
CA LEU A 140 -6.05 4.25 -14.59
C LEU A 140 -5.22 3.00 -14.33
N PHE A 141 -3.96 3.06 -14.77
CA PHE A 141 -2.91 2.12 -14.40
C PHE A 141 -2.14 2.72 -13.22
N SER A 142 -2.16 2.04 -12.07
CA SER A 142 -1.48 2.47 -10.85
C SER A 142 -0.54 1.37 -10.38
N TYR A 143 0.73 1.69 -10.20
CA TYR A 143 1.72 0.80 -9.63
C TYR A 143 2.37 1.49 -8.45
N ASP A 144 2.45 0.81 -7.32
CA ASP A 144 3.12 1.32 -6.12
C ASP A 144 4.00 0.23 -5.48
N PRO A 145 5.32 0.25 -5.75
CA PRO A 145 6.24 -0.73 -5.18
C PRO A 145 6.48 -0.50 -3.68
N GLY A 146 6.12 0.66 -3.12
CA GLY A 146 6.28 0.96 -1.69
C GLY A 146 5.12 0.44 -0.83
N ALA A 147 3.95 0.19 -1.42
CA ALA A 147 2.77 -0.32 -0.71
C ALA A 147 3.03 -1.51 0.24
N PRO A 148 3.73 -2.60 -0.15
CA PRO A 148 4.00 -3.71 0.77
C PRO A 148 4.89 -3.30 1.95
N TRP A 149 5.87 -2.43 1.73
CA TRP A 149 6.76 -1.93 2.78
C TRP A 149 6.01 -1.03 3.77
N ALA A 150 5.08 -0.22 3.29
CA ALA A 150 4.22 0.59 4.13
C ALA A 150 3.35 -0.28 5.03
N LEU A 151 2.78 -1.37 4.48
CA LEU A 151 1.98 -2.33 5.25
C LEU A 151 2.81 -3.00 6.35
N VAL A 152 3.97 -3.56 6.01
CA VAL A 152 4.88 -4.20 6.97
C VAL A 152 5.30 -3.21 8.05
N GLY A 153 5.70 -2.00 7.66
CA GLY A 153 6.11 -0.96 8.59
C GLY A 153 4.98 -0.51 9.51
N GLY A 154 3.75 -0.36 8.99
CA GLY A 154 2.56 -0.03 9.77
C GLY A 154 2.20 -1.11 10.80
N VAL A 155 2.24 -2.38 10.43
CA VAL A 155 1.99 -3.51 11.35
C VAL A 155 3.03 -3.54 12.47
N LEU A 156 4.32 -3.40 12.14
CA LEU A 156 5.40 -3.35 13.14
C LEU A 156 5.25 -2.15 14.08
N PHE A 157 5.02 -0.96 13.52
CA PHE A 157 4.85 0.27 14.28
C PHE A 157 3.68 0.17 15.27
N LEU A 158 2.53 -0.30 14.79
CA LEU A 158 1.33 -0.46 15.59
C LEU A 158 1.52 -1.51 16.70
N SER A 159 2.08 -2.69 16.35
CA SER A 159 2.36 -3.74 17.33
C SER A 159 3.31 -3.26 18.43
N GLY A 160 4.40 -2.57 18.08
CA GLY A 160 5.34 -1.97 19.04
C GLY A 160 4.68 -0.94 19.96
N ILE A 161 3.79 -0.09 19.45
CA ILE A 161 3.03 0.86 20.29
C ILE A 161 2.12 0.13 21.26
N PHE A 162 1.33 -0.83 20.79
CA PHE A 162 0.41 -1.58 21.65
C PHE A 162 1.17 -2.30 22.76
N THR A 163 2.26 -3.00 22.44
CA THR A 163 3.10 -3.67 23.44
C THR A 163 3.67 -2.68 24.44
N LEU A 164 4.20 -1.53 24.00
CA LEU A 164 4.75 -0.51 24.91
C LEU A 164 3.69 0.04 25.86
N VAL A 165 2.50 0.39 25.35
CA VAL A 165 1.41 0.95 26.15
C VAL A 165 0.90 -0.06 27.17
N ILE A 166 0.66 -1.30 26.76
CA ILE A 166 0.17 -2.37 27.65
C ILE A 166 1.17 -2.61 28.78
N LEU A 167 2.45 -2.78 28.46
CA LEU A 167 3.49 -3.02 29.47
C LEU A 167 3.63 -1.82 30.43
N LYS A 168 3.54 -0.59 29.92
CA LYS A 168 3.64 0.61 30.77
C LYS A 168 2.42 0.79 31.68
N LEU A 169 1.23 0.38 31.23
CA LEU A 169 0.03 0.36 32.07
C LEU A 169 0.13 -0.71 33.18
N GLN A 170 0.66 -1.88 32.85
CA GLN A 170 0.92 -2.95 33.83
C GLN A 170 1.93 -2.52 34.88
N ASP A 171 3.07 -1.96 34.47
CA ASP A 171 4.08 -1.41 35.38
C ASP A 171 3.50 -0.34 36.31
N ARG A 172 2.68 0.57 35.77
CA ARG A 172 2.05 1.65 36.56
C ARG A 172 1.04 1.10 37.57
N ASN A 173 0.24 0.12 37.18
CA ASN A 173 -0.73 -0.51 38.09
C ASN A 173 -0.03 -1.27 39.21
N GLN A 174 1.08 -1.97 38.91
CA GLN A 174 1.87 -2.65 39.93
C GLN A 174 2.44 -1.65 40.95
N ALA A 175 2.98 -0.52 40.47
CA ALA A 175 3.51 0.52 41.35
C ALA A 175 2.44 1.13 42.28
N LEU A 176 1.20 1.30 41.82
CA LEU A 176 0.10 1.78 42.67
C LEU A 176 -0.25 0.78 43.77
N ILE A 177 -0.36 -0.52 43.43
CA ILE A 177 -0.63 -1.59 44.40
C ILE A 177 0.46 -1.65 45.49
N ASP A 178 1.72 -1.52 45.11
CA ASP A 178 2.83 -1.54 46.07
C ASP A 178 2.85 -0.29 46.99
N THR A 179 2.24 0.81 46.57
CA THR A 179 2.16 2.06 47.38
C THR A 179 1.00 2.05 48.37
N ASP A 180 -0.11 1.37 48.06
CA ASP A 180 -1.28 1.24 48.93
C ASP A 180 -1.10 0.19 50.06
N MET A 181 -0.04 -0.63 50.00
CA MET A 181 0.30 -1.65 51.02
C MET A 181 1.36 -1.18 52.05
N VAL A 182 1.80 0.07 51.99
CA VAL A 182 2.75 0.70 52.93
C VAL A 182 2.05 1.76 53.77
#